data_AF-A0A1C7DHK5-F1
#
_entry.id   AF-A0A1C7DHK5-F1
#
_cell.length_a   1.000
_cell.length_b   1.000
_cell.length_c   1.000
_cell.angle_alpha   90.00
_cell.angle_beta   90.00
_cell.angle_gamma   90.00
#
_symmetry.space_group_name_H-M   'P 1'
#
loop_
_entity.id
_entity.type
_entity.pdbx_description
1 polymer ?
#
loop_
_entity_poly.entity_id
_entity_poly.type
_entity_poly.pdbx_seq_one_letter_code
_entity_poly.pdbx_strand_id
1 'polypeptide(L)'
;MKSVLFYFIPLLIFAVINNTIAVLSWPHYLVLLLAFLVFQLARLRYPKDGIPPIAKITQAAFYILTVATIFRDEFLSPLIINVLLGVTFGLVIAEIIQTKKKPA
;
A
#
# COMPACT_ATOMS: atom_id res chain seq x y z
N MET A 1 17.72 1.85 2.10
CA MET A 1 16.84 2.46 3.12
C MET A 1 15.86 3.49 2.55
N LYS A 2 16.26 4.41 1.65
CA LYS A 2 15.35 5.40 1.05
C LYS A 2 14.14 4.81 0.30
N SER A 3 14.30 3.68 -0.38
CA SER A 3 13.23 3.04 -1.16
C SER A 3 12.15 2.34 -0.32
N VAL A 4 12.43 2.05 0.95
CA VAL A 4 11.48 1.37 1.83
C VAL A 4 10.39 2.34 2.32
N LEU A 5 10.74 3.63 2.43
CA LEU A 5 9.81 4.69 2.77
C LEU A 5 8.66 4.82 1.76
N PHE A 6 8.90 4.46 0.50
CA PHE A 6 7.86 4.45 -0.54
C PHE A 6 6.77 3.39 -0.30
N TYR A 7 6.99 2.39 0.56
CA TYR A 7 5.93 1.47 1.00
C TYR A 7 5.22 1.97 2.25
N PHE A 8 5.98 2.44 3.24
CA PHE A 8 5.43 2.79 4.54
C PHE A 8 4.65 4.11 4.55
N ILE A 9 5.12 5.13 3.82
CA ILE A 9 4.44 6.43 3.79
C ILE A 9 3.02 6.30 3.22
N PRO A 10 2.80 5.64 2.06
CA PRO A 10 1.45 5.42 1.56
C PRO A 10 0.56 4.63 2.53
N LEU A 11 1.08 3.55 3.12
CA LEU A 11 0.31 2.77 4.08
C LEU A 11 -0.09 3.58 5.32
N LEU A 12 0.79 4.45 5.80
CA LEU A 12 0.47 5.36 6.90
C LEU A 12 -0.62 6.36 6.52
N ILE A 13 -0.55 6.95 5.32
CA ILE A 13 -1.58 7.86 4.82
C ILE A 13 -2.94 7.16 4.77
N PHE A 14 -2.99 5.94 4.24
CA PHE A 14 -4.22 5.14 4.21
C PHE A 14 -4.75 4.84 5.61
N ALA A 15 -3.88 4.47 6.55
CA ALA A 15 -4.28 4.22 7.93
C ALA A 15 -4.83 5.48 8.62
N VAL A 16 -4.17 6.63 8.45
CA VAL A 16 -4.62 7.91 9.03
C VAL A 16 -5.98 8.28 8.44
N ILE A 17 -6.12 8.29 7.12
CA ILE A 17 -7.39 8.65 6.46
C ILE A 17 -8.51 7.71 6.92
N ASN A 18 -8.27 6.39 6.90
CA ASN A 18 -9.31 5.43 7.26
C ASN A 18 -9.83 5.59 8.71
N ASN A 19 -8.95 5.94 9.65
CA ASN A 19 -9.30 6.00 11.07
C ASN A 19 -9.69 7.40 11.57
N THR A 20 -9.32 8.47 10.86
CA THR A 20 -9.60 9.85 11.30
C THR A 20 -10.72 10.51 10.50
N ILE A 21 -11.00 10.04 9.28
CA ILE A 21 -11.96 10.66 8.38
C ILE A 21 -13.22 9.81 8.31
N ALA A 22 -14.31 10.32 8.88
CA ALA A 22 -15.61 9.65 8.90
C ALA A 22 -16.22 9.50 7.50
N VAL A 23 -16.11 10.53 6.66
CA VAL A 23 -16.64 10.55 5.29
C VAL A 23 -15.59 11.14 4.36
N LEU A 24 -15.25 10.41 3.30
CA LEU A 24 -14.29 10.80 2.29
C LEU A 24 -14.88 11.86 1.36
N SER A 25 -14.04 12.83 1.04
CA SER A 25 -14.35 13.89 0.08
C SER A 25 -13.22 14.00 -0.95
N TRP A 26 -13.45 14.77 -2.02
CA TRP A 26 -12.50 14.88 -3.14
C TRP A 26 -11.02 15.13 -2.75
N PRO A 27 -10.67 15.93 -1.70
CA PRO A 27 -9.27 16.11 -1.32
C PRO A 27 -8.65 14.83 -0.77
N HIS A 28 -9.44 14.03 -0.04
CA HIS A 28 -8.99 12.74 0.50
C HIS A 28 -8.68 11.76 -0.63
N TYR A 29 -9.52 11.70 -1.66
CA TYR A 29 -9.27 10.87 -2.84
C TYR A 29 -8.00 11.31 -3.59
N LEU A 30 -7.73 12.61 -3.69
CA LEU A 30 -6.49 13.11 -4.28
C LEU A 30 -5.25 12.67 -3.48
N VAL A 31 -5.33 12.75 -2.15
CA VAL A 31 -4.24 12.29 -1.27
C VAL A 31 -4.02 10.77 -1.39
N LEU A 32 -5.10 9.98 -1.42
CA LEU A 32 -5.02 8.53 -1.63
C LEU A 32 -4.41 8.17 -2.99
N LEU A 33 -4.76 8.92 -4.05
CA LEU A 33 -4.18 8.75 -5.37
C LEU A 33 -2.66 9.05 -5.38
N LEU A 34 -2.25 10.15 -4.76
CA LEU A 34 -0.82 10.48 -4.65
C LEU A 34 -0.06 9.41 -3.86
N ALA A 35 -0.61 8.96 -2.72
CA ALA A 35 -0.06 7.85 -1.95
C ALA A 35 0.05 6.57 -2.81
N PHE A 36 -0.96 6.29 -3.63
CA PHE A 36 -0.94 5.16 -4.54
C PHE A 36 0.20 5.23 -5.56
N LEU A 37 0.38 6.38 -6.21
CA LEU A 37 1.47 6.60 -7.16
C LEU A 37 2.83 6.44 -6.48
N VAL A 38 3.00 6.98 -5.28
CA VAL A 38 4.23 6.83 -4.48
C VAL A 38 4.55 5.36 -4.20
N PHE A 39 3.54 4.55 -3.87
CA PHE A 39 3.71 3.11 -3.66
C PHE A 39 4.12 2.37 -4.95
N GLN A 40 3.57 2.79 -6.10
CA GLN A 40 3.97 2.22 -7.39
C GLN A 40 5.43 2.56 -7.74
N LEU A 41 5.90 3.76 -7.41
CA LEU A 41 7.30 4.14 -7.60
C LEU A 41 8.25 3.26 -6.79
N ALA A 42 7.79 2.64 -5.70
CA ALA A 42 8.58 1.68 -4.95
C ALA A 42 9.01 0.47 -5.80
N ARG A 43 8.30 0.16 -6.89
CA ARG A 43 8.65 -0.89 -7.86
C ARG A 43 9.92 -0.57 -8.65
N LEU A 44 10.24 0.71 -8.84
CA LEU A 44 11.45 1.15 -9.55
C LEU A 44 12.75 0.70 -8.86
N ARG A 45 12.66 0.19 -7.62
CA ARG A 45 13.79 -0.42 -6.92
C ARG A 45 14.24 -1.75 -7.52
N TYR A 46 13.37 -2.39 -8.30
CA TYR A 46 13.67 -3.68 -8.93
C TYR A 46 14.11 -3.48 -10.39
N PRO A 47 15.12 -4.23 -10.86
CA PRO A 47 15.48 -4.24 -12.27
C PRO A 47 14.29 -4.74 -13.12
N LYS A 48 14.18 -4.23 -14.35
CA LYS A 48 13.03 -4.46 -15.24
C LYS A 48 12.69 -5.95 -15.42
N ASP A 49 13.69 -6.81 -15.41
CA ASP A 49 13.54 -8.26 -15.67
C ASP A 49 13.57 -9.12 -14.39
N GLY A 50 13.68 -8.49 -13.21
CA GLY A 50 14.00 -9.19 -11.94
C GLY A 50 13.03 -8.91 -10.79
N ILE A 51 11.77 -8.56 -11.06
CA ILE A 51 10.78 -8.29 -10.00
C ILE A 51 10.44 -9.60 -9.26
N PRO A 52 10.75 -9.70 -7.95
CA PRO A 52 10.43 -10.89 -7.17
C PRO A 52 8.92 -11.17 -7.15
N PRO A 53 8.47 -12.44 -7.15
CA PRO A 53 7.05 -12.77 -7.06
C PRO A 53 6.34 -12.11 -5.87
N ILE A 54 7.00 -12.08 -4.70
CA ILE A 54 6.47 -11.43 -3.50
C ILE A 54 6.17 -9.94 -3.72
N ALA A 55 7.00 -9.23 -4.49
CA ALA A 55 6.77 -7.82 -4.81
C ALA A 55 5.54 -7.62 -5.71
N LYS A 56 5.23 -8.59 -6.59
CA LYS A 56 3.99 -8.56 -7.39
C LYS A 56 2.76 -8.77 -6.50
N ILE A 57 2.85 -9.69 -5.53
CA ILE A 57 1.78 -9.96 -4.56
C ILE A 57 1.53 -8.72 -3.70
N THR A 58 2.58 -8.08 -3.17
CA THR A 58 2.44 -6.85 -2.38
C THR A 58 1.77 -5.73 -3.16
N GLN A 59 2.14 -5.55 -4.44
CA GLN A 59 1.52 -4.55 -5.31
C GLN A 59 0.03 -4.86 -5.57
N ALA A 60 -0.30 -6.14 -5.80
CA ALA A 60 -1.69 -6.56 -5.96
C ALA A 60 -2.50 -6.33 -4.67
N ALA A 61 -1.96 -6.67 -3.51
CA ALA A 61 -2.61 -6.43 -2.22
C ALA A 61 -2.86 -4.94 -1.98
N PHE A 62 -1.87 -4.10 -2.27
CA PHE A 62 -2.01 -2.65 -2.13
C PHE A 62 -3.00 -2.04 -3.13
N TYR A 63 -3.09 -2.58 -4.36
CA TYR A 63 -4.12 -2.20 -5.32
C TYR A 63 -5.52 -2.56 -4.80
N ILE A 64 -5.71 -3.76 -4.27
CA ILE A 64 -6.98 -4.19 -3.65
C ILE A 64 -7.34 -3.28 -2.48
N LEU A 65 -6.37 -2.96 -1.61
CA LEU A 65 -6.57 -2.01 -0.51
C LEU A 65 -6.99 -0.62 -1.03
N THR A 66 -6.38 -0.16 -2.14
CA THR A 66 -6.71 1.12 -2.76
C THR A 66 -8.15 1.17 -3.23
N VAL A 67 -8.57 0.17 -4.01
CA VAL A 67 -9.94 0.05 -4.49
C VAL A 67 -10.91 -0.04 -3.31
N ALA A 68 -10.63 -0.90 -2.34
CA ALA A 68 -11.47 -1.05 -1.14
C ALA A 68 -11.60 0.28 -0.37
N THR A 69 -10.52 1.03 -0.20
CA THR A 69 -10.55 2.31 0.50
C THR A 69 -11.38 3.35 -0.23
N ILE A 70 -11.33 3.38 -1.57
CA ILE A 70 -12.15 4.29 -2.39
C ILE A 70 -13.63 3.97 -2.24
N PHE A 71 -13.98 2.69 -2.20
CA PHE A 71 -15.36 2.21 -2.07
C PHE A 71 -15.82 2.05 -0.61
N ARG A 72 -15.02 2.53 0.36
CA ARG A 72 -15.30 2.34 1.78
C ARG A 72 -16.68 2.86 2.14
N ASP A 73 -16.94 4.14 1.89
CA ASP A 73 -18.15 4.80 2.40
C ASP A 73 -19.46 4.21 1.86
N GLU A 74 -19.42 3.57 0.69
CA GLU A 74 -20.59 3.00 0.02
C GLU A 74 -20.81 1.52 0.39
N PHE A 75 -19.73 0.74 0.57
CA PHE A 75 -19.82 -0.72 0.59
C PHE A 75 -19.08 -1.41 1.74
N LEU A 76 -18.15 -0.73 2.45
CA LEU A 76 -17.26 -1.37 3.41
C LEU A 76 -17.20 -0.62 4.74
N SER A 77 -16.94 -1.36 5.82
CA SER A 77 -16.67 -0.72 7.11
C SER A 77 -15.20 -0.30 7.23
N PRO A 78 -14.88 0.73 8.02
CA PRO A 78 -13.49 1.09 8.34
C PRO A 78 -12.68 -0.08 8.91
N LEU A 79 -13.34 -1.02 9.60
CA LEU A 79 -12.72 -2.24 10.14
C LEU A 79 -12.16 -3.13 9.01
N ILE A 80 -12.91 -3.32 7.93
CA ILE A 80 -12.45 -4.13 6.79
C ILE A 80 -11.20 -3.50 6.17
N ILE A 81 -11.18 -2.17 6.02
CA ILE A 81 -10.01 -1.46 5.52
C ILE A 81 -8.80 -1.63 6.44
N ASN A 82 -9.00 -1.61 7.77
CA ASN A 82 -7.93 -1.88 8.72
C ASN A 82 -7.39 -3.31 8.63
N VAL A 83 -8.24 -4.31 8.37
CA VAL A 83 -7.80 -5.70 8.11
C VAL A 83 -6.95 -5.76 6.84
N LEU A 84 -7.41 -5.15 5.75
CA LEU A 84 -6.66 -5.09 4.48
C LEU A 84 -5.33 -4.34 4.63
N LEU A 85 -5.30 -3.27 5.42
CA LEU A 85 -4.08 -2.55 5.80
C LEU A 85 -3.10 -3.49 6.52
N GLY A 86 -3.57 -4.24 7.52
CA GLY A 86 -2.75 -5.20 8.26
C GLY A 86 -2.17 -6.29 7.36
N VAL A 87 -2.99 -6.86 6.47
CA VAL A 87 -2.54 -7.87 5.48
C VAL A 87 -1.48 -7.27 4.55
N THR A 88 -1.75 -6.10 3.99
CA THR A 88 -0.83 -5.43 3.06
C THR A 88 0.49 -5.08 3.74
N PHE A 89 0.43 -4.60 4.98
CA PHE A 89 1.60 -4.30 5.79
C PHE A 89 2.44 -5.56 6.08
N GLY A 90 1.79 -6.68 6.42
CA GLY A 90 2.46 -7.98 6.60
C GLY A 90 3.18 -8.45 5.33
N LEU A 91 2.55 -8.27 4.17
CA LEU A 91 3.15 -8.60 2.86
C LEU A 91 4.36 -7.69 2.55
N VAL A 92 4.27 -6.39 2.81
CA VAL A 92 5.39 -5.46 2.69
C VAL A 92 6.57 -5.89 3.58
N ILE A 93 6.30 -6.25 4.84
CA ILE A 93 7.35 -6.74 5.75
C ILE A 93 7.99 -8.03 5.20
N ALA A 94 7.17 -8.99 4.78
CA ALA A 94 7.65 -10.24 4.20
C ALA A 94 8.52 -10.00 2.95
N GLU A 95 8.09 -9.09 2.07
CA GLU A 95 8.86 -8.65 0.91
C GLU A 95 10.21 -8.05 1.30
N ILE A 96 10.25 -7.15 2.28
CA ILE A 96 11.48 -6.52 2.76
C ILE A 96 12.44 -7.56 3.35
N ILE A 97 11.93 -8.52 4.12
CA ILE A 97 12.75 -9.59 4.72
C ILE A 97 13.32 -10.51 3.62
N GLN A 98 12.49 -10.92 2.65
CA GLN A 98 12.93 -11.81 1.57
C GLN A 98 13.93 -11.14 0.63
N THR A 99 13.76 -9.85 0.34
CA THR A 99 14.69 -9.09 -0.51
C THR A 99 16.04 -8.85 0.15
N LYS A 100 16.11 -8.76 1.49
CA LYS A 100 17.39 -8.73 2.22
C LYS A 100 18.14 -10.08 2.18
N LYS A 101 17.45 -11.20 2.03
CA LYS A 101 18.03 -12.55 2.04
C LYS A 101 18.68 -12.94 0.71
N LYS A 102 18.33 -12.30 -0.40
CA LYS A 102 18.97 -12.53 -1.70
C LYS A 102 20.14 -11.54 -1.85
N PRO A 103 21.40 -11.98 -2.00
CA PRO A 103 22.47 -11.08 -2.38
C PRO A 103 22.13 -10.48 -3.74
N ALA A 104 22.35 -9.17 -3.86
CA ALA A 104 22.18 -8.41 -5.10
C ALA A 104 23.22 -8.83 -6.15
#